data_AF-A0A6I9PMN0-F1
#
_entry.id   AF-A0A6I9PMN0-F1
#
_cell.length_a   1.000
_cell.length_b   1.000
_cell.length_c   1.000
_cell.angle_alpha   90.00
_cell.angle_beta   90.00
_cell.angle_gamma   90.00
#
_symmetry.space_group_name_H-M   'P 1'
#
loop_
_entity.id
_entity.type
_entity.pdbx_description
1 polymer ?
#
loop_
_entity_poly.entity_id
_entity_poly.type
_entity_poly.pdbx_seq_one_letter_code
_entity_poly.pdbx_strand_id
1 'polypeptide(L)'
;MSEEPLAPGTKQPGIMSRLLPHRQVRCRAGVICNFRSSTCQALVLEIGETVQILEKSEGWYRGFSTKKPSIKGIFPVSYVHLKKSTVTNRGLCETVVPLEDPIITETTSTLQEWGVLWKQLYVKHKVDLFHKLRHVMNELIDLRRQLIQGHLAQDQTREIKRHITVRLDWGNEHLGLDLVPRKEFEMVDQDQISISELHKLHISSRHCGQQSTTQGDSTRQRHGDGCRVPVSHHLFINLKSFTYNSISEDADVFFSLYDTREAKQISEKFMVKLNKNGGPKNPEKVDRLCALFTDLSSKDLKRDLYIVAHVIRTGRMLLNDSKKGPPHVQYRRPYGCAVLAMSDVFHTITDLKEEKDFVLKVYTCNNENEWHQIQENIIRKSNTKYSAPSTNYGKYDVYTDLGPHV
;
A
#
# COMPACT_ATOMS: atom_id res chain seq x y z
N MET A 1 -4.59 73.89 34.55
CA MET A 1 -3.17 73.71 34.96
C MET A 1 -2.98 72.25 35.27
N SER A 2 -1.86 71.73 34.79
CA SER A 2 -1.56 70.34 34.53
C SER A 2 -1.37 69.52 35.81
N GLU A 3 -2.03 68.37 35.90
CA GLU A 3 -1.60 67.26 36.76
C GLU A 3 -1.37 66.05 35.87
N GLU A 4 -0.10 65.64 35.74
CA GLU A 4 0.30 64.36 35.19
C GLU A 4 -0.21 63.22 36.08
N PRO A 5 -0.77 62.13 35.52
CA PRO A 5 -0.88 60.88 36.25
C PRO A 5 0.39 60.04 36.06
N LEU A 6 0.97 59.67 37.20
CA LEU A 6 2.12 58.79 37.41
C LEU A 6 2.15 57.56 36.48
N ALA A 7 3.32 57.29 35.91
CA ALA A 7 3.67 56.02 35.30
C ALA A 7 3.50 54.86 36.30
N PRO A 8 2.88 53.72 35.92
CA PRO A 8 2.85 52.54 36.77
C PRO A 8 4.24 51.91 36.79
N GLY A 9 4.88 51.98 37.95
CA GLY A 9 6.20 51.43 38.22
C GLY A 9 6.31 49.97 37.82
N THR A 10 7.31 49.67 36.99
CA THR A 10 7.79 48.33 36.68
C THR A 10 8.45 47.76 37.94
N LYS A 11 7.63 47.21 38.85
CA LYS A 11 8.13 46.28 39.86
C LYS A 11 8.55 45.00 39.14
N GLN A 12 9.86 44.82 38.94
CA GLN A 12 10.43 43.50 38.66
C GLN A 12 10.20 42.62 39.91
N PRO A 13 9.40 41.54 39.84
CA PRO A 13 9.42 40.52 40.86
C PRO A 13 10.65 39.64 40.58
N GLY A 14 11.48 39.41 41.61
CA GLY A 14 12.68 38.60 41.50
C GLY A 14 12.42 37.26 40.81
N ILE A 15 13.15 37.02 39.72
CA ILE A 15 13.19 35.75 39.01
C ILE A 15 14.04 34.77 39.83
N MET A 16 13.58 34.38 41.03
CA MET A 16 14.13 33.26 41.83
C MET A 16 13.15 32.80 42.91
N SER A 17 11.84 32.85 42.68
CA SER A 17 10.95 31.92 43.38
C SER A 17 11.18 30.53 42.77
N ARG A 18 11.69 29.60 43.59
CA ARG A 18 11.87 28.19 43.24
C ARG A 18 10.65 27.71 42.45
N LEU A 19 10.87 27.12 41.27
CA LEU A 19 9.87 26.31 40.58
C LEU A 19 9.47 25.17 41.53
N LEU A 20 8.50 25.42 42.40
CA LEU A 20 7.80 24.38 43.14
C LEU A 20 7.14 23.47 42.09
N PRO A 21 7.08 22.15 42.30
CA PRO A 21 6.43 21.22 41.39
C PRO A 21 4.92 21.48 41.46
N HIS A 22 4.44 22.49 40.74
CA HIS A 22 3.03 22.86 40.66
C HIS A 22 2.48 22.39 39.34
N ARG A 23 1.48 21.48 39.46
CA ARG A 23 0.61 20.90 38.43
C ARG A 23 1.23 20.81 37.03
N GLN A 24 1.63 19.60 36.66
CA GLN A 24 1.98 19.26 35.29
C GLN A 24 0.77 19.48 34.37
N VAL A 25 0.65 20.68 33.82
CA VAL A 25 -0.40 21.05 32.87
C VAL A 25 0.08 20.61 31.51
N ARG A 26 -0.36 19.42 31.08
CA ARG A 26 0.01 18.83 29.79
C ARG A 26 -1.10 19.06 28.78
N CYS A 27 -1.03 20.20 28.09
CA CYS A 27 -1.99 20.55 27.05
C CYS A 27 -1.32 21.35 25.93
N ARG A 28 -2.03 21.49 24.81
CA ARG A 28 -1.64 22.38 23.70
C ARG A 28 -2.30 23.73 23.85
N ALA A 29 -1.62 24.78 23.37
CA ALA A 29 -2.18 26.11 23.25
C ALA A 29 -1.81 26.74 21.92
N GLY A 30 -2.70 27.58 21.38
CA GLY A 30 -2.42 28.44 20.24
C GLY A 30 -1.94 29.81 20.73
N VAL A 31 -0.86 30.32 20.15
CA VAL A 31 -0.34 31.66 20.45
C VAL A 31 -1.27 32.70 19.84
N ILE A 32 -1.77 33.63 20.66
CA ILE A 32 -2.72 34.68 20.22
C ILE A 32 -2.07 36.03 19.95
N CYS A 33 -0.82 36.22 20.38
CA CYS A 33 -0.03 37.42 20.09
C CYS A 33 1.47 37.10 20.07
N ASN A 34 2.24 37.90 19.31
CA ASN A 34 3.68 37.74 19.20
C ASN A 34 4.34 37.99 20.56
N PHE A 35 5.21 37.09 21.01
CA PHE A 35 5.98 37.24 22.24
C PHE A 35 7.47 37.25 21.93
N ARG A 36 8.13 38.34 22.31
CA ARG A 36 9.60 38.49 22.28
C ARG A 36 10.03 39.07 23.62
N SER A 37 11.14 38.55 24.15
CA SER A 37 11.73 39.02 25.40
C SER A 37 13.25 38.97 25.30
N SER A 38 13.91 39.86 26.05
CA SER A 38 15.37 39.87 26.21
C SER A 38 15.87 38.77 27.14
N THR A 39 14.98 38.11 27.89
CA THR A 39 15.31 37.02 28.80
C THR A 39 15.73 35.76 28.03
N CYS A 40 16.91 35.21 28.31
CA CYS A 40 17.43 34.01 27.64
C CYS A 40 16.57 32.74 27.82
N GLN A 41 15.75 32.70 28.88
CA GLN A 41 14.82 31.59 29.16
C GLN A 41 13.46 31.76 28.48
N ALA A 42 13.17 32.91 27.88
CA ALA A 42 11.90 33.18 27.23
C ALA A 42 11.85 32.55 25.84
N LEU A 43 10.71 31.91 25.53
CA LEU A 43 10.49 31.34 24.21
C LEU A 43 9.99 32.43 23.26
N VAL A 44 10.66 32.65 22.13
CA VAL A 44 10.15 33.55 21.09
C VAL A 44 8.97 32.86 20.39
N LEU A 45 7.81 33.52 20.39
CA LEU A 45 6.58 32.97 19.82
C LEU A 45 5.96 33.93 18.81
N GLU A 46 5.45 33.35 17.74
CA GLU A 46 4.70 34.08 16.71
C GLU A 46 3.21 33.72 16.81
N ILE A 47 2.35 34.69 16.50
CA ILE A 47 0.90 34.51 16.48
C ILE A 47 0.53 33.33 15.58
N GLY A 48 -0.39 32.48 16.07
CA GLY A 48 -0.84 31.27 15.37
C GLY A 48 0.05 30.05 15.58
N GLU A 49 1.22 30.17 16.21
CA GLU A 49 2.02 28.99 16.58
C GLU A 49 1.30 28.12 17.60
N THR A 50 1.55 26.80 17.54
CA THR A 50 1.09 25.88 18.56
C THR A 50 2.23 25.58 19.51
N VAL A 51 1.96 25.70 20.81
CA VAL A 51 2.90 25.37 21.88
C VAL A 51 2.37 24.22 22.70
N GLN A 52 3.27 23.36 23.18
CA GLN A 52 2.97 22.35 24.18
C GLN A 52 3.42 22.86 25.54
N ILE A 53 2.47 22.93 26.47
CA ILE A 53 2.71 23.35 27.85
C ILE A 53 3.14 22.12 28.66
N LEU A 54 4.19 22.30 29.47
CA LEU A 54 4.75 21.28 30.35
C LEU A 54 4.45 21.62 31.81
N GLU A 55 4.64 22.88 32.18
CA GLU A 55 4.53 23.37 33.55
C GLU A 55 3.80 24.72 33.56
N LYS A 56 3.15 25.02 34.69
CA LYS A 56 2.48 26.31 34.94
C LYS A 56 3.02 26.90 36.24
N SER A 57 3.47 28.14 36.17
CA SER A 57 3.78 29.00 37.32
C SER A 57 2.91 30.27 37.24
N GLU A 58 2.75 31.00 38.32
CA GLU A 58 1.84 32.16 38.39
C GLU A 58 2.05 33.15 37.22
N GLY A 59 1.08 33.23 36.32
CA GLY A 59 1.12 34.10 35.13
C GLY A 59 2.02 33.60 33.97
N TRP A 60 2.74 32.50 34.14
CA TRP A 60 3.69 31.97 33.14
C TRP A 60 3.49 30.48 32.86
N TYR A 61 3.64 30.10 31.60
CA TYR A 61 3.79 28.73 31.17
C TYR A 61 5.24 28.44 30.82
N ARG A 62 5.65 27.18 30.99
CA ARG A 62 6.89 26.64 30.44
C ARG A 62 6.55 25.54 29.45
N GLY A 63 7.18 25.59 28.28
CA GLY A 63 6.85 24.68 27.19
C GLY A 63 7.79 24.82 25.99
N PHE A 64 7.35 24.31 24.85
CA PHE A 64 8.08 24.42 23.58
C PHE A 64 7.11 24.64 22.41
N SER A 65 7.59 25.24 21.32
CA SER A 65 6.84 25.38 20.07
C SER A 65 6.88 24.06 19.31
N THR A 66 5.76 23.64 18.72
CA THR A 66 5.71 22.39 17.92
C THR A 66 6.65 22.43 16.71
N LYS A 67 7.02 23.63 16.25
CA LYS A 67 8.03 23.81 15.19
C LYS A 67 9.47 23.57 15.66
N LYS A 68 9.75 23.75 16.96
CA LYS A 68 11.10 23.70 17.55
C LYS A 68 11.07 22.99 18.91
N PRO A 69 10.80 21.66 18.96
CA PRO A 69 10.58 20.93 20.20
C PRO A 69 11.83 20.82 21.09
N SER A 70 13.03 20.98 20.52
CA SER A 70 14.29 20.98 21.26
C SER A 70 14.49 22.22 22.14
N ILE A 71 13.79 23.32 21.84
CA ILE A 71 13.94 24.59 22.56
C ILE A 71 12.79 24.74 23.55
N LYS A 72 13.12 24.65 24.84
CA LYS A 72 12.16 24.88 25.94
C LYS A 72 12.36 26.28 26.49
N GLY A 73 11.25 26.96 26.79
CA GLY A 73 11.29 28.28 27.40
C GLY A 73 9.98 28.65 28.08
N ILE A 74 9.98 29.83 28.69
CA ILE A 74 8.80 30.39 29.36
C ILE A 74 8.08 31.40 28.47
N PHE A 75 6.76 31.49 28.63
CA PHE A 75 5.90 32.45 27.94
C PHE A 75 4.67 32.80 28.80
N PRO A 76 4.11 34.02 28.70
CA PRO A 76 3.03 34.44 29.56
C PRO A 76 1.72 33.70 29.24
N VAL A 77 0.90 33.45 30.28
CA VAL A 77 -0.42 32.84 30.13
C VAL A 77 -1.34 33.67 29.22
N SER A 78 -1.23 34.99 29.29
CA SER A 78 -2.05 35.93 28.51
C SER A 78 -1.75 35.94 27.00
N TYR A 79 -0.69 35.26 26.55
CA TYR A 79 -0.26 35.23 25.14
C TYR A 79 -0.71 33.96 24.42
N VAL A 80 -1.39 33.05 25.12
CA VAL A 80 -1.81 31.77 24.57
C VAL A 80 -3.26 31.45 24.91
N HIS A 81 -3.93 30.75 24.00
CA HIS A 81 -5.27 30.21 24.17
C HIS A 81 -5.21 28.69 24.25
N LEU A 82 -5.68 28.11 25.36
CA LEU A 82 -5.65 26.67 25.57
C LEU A 82 -6.57 25.95 24.59
N LYS A 83 -6.04 24.90 23.95
CA LYS A 83 -6.81 24.00 23.10
C LYS A 83 -7.14 22.71 23.85
N LYS A 84 -8.30 22.12 23.53
CA LYS A 84 -8.68 20.81 24.08
C LYS A 84 -7.73 19.74 23.53
N SER A 85 -7.13 18.94 24.42
CA SER A 85 -6.17 17.89 24.07
C SER A 85 -6.20 16.76 25.09
N THR A 86 -5.89 15.55 24.65
CA THR A 86 -5.68 14.37 25.49
C THR A 86 -4.20 13.99 25.52
N VAL A 87 -3.77 13.31 26.58
CA VAL A 87 -2.39 12.81 26.72
C VAL A 87 -2.41 11.31 26.50
N THR A 88 -1.74 10.85 25.46
CA THR A 88 -1.50 9.42 25.18
C THR A 88 -0.08 9.05 25.56
N ASN A 89 0.16 7.76 25.84
CA ASN A 89 1.47 7.22 26.22
C ASN A 89 2.05 7.86 27.50
N ARG A 90 1.34 7.74 28.63
CA ARG A 90 1.82 8.23 29.94
C ARG A 90 3.09 7.46 30.34
N GLY A 91 4.27 8.09 30.23
CA GLY A 91 5.57 7.43 30.40
C GLY A 91 6.75 8.28 29.89
N LEU A 92 7.79 7.64 29.36
CA LEU A 92 9.02 8.31 28.87
C LEU A 92 8.81 9.13 27.58
N CYS A 93 7.79 8.80 26.78
CA CYS A 93 7.47 9.45 25.50
C CYS A 93 6.00 9.87 25.43
N GLU A 94 5.64 10.88 26.21
CA GLU A 94 4.28 11.39 26.25
C GLU A 94 3.91 12.21 25.02
N THR A 95 2.76 11.88 24.44
CA THR A 95 2.24 12.58 23.26
C THR A 95 0.95 13.31 23.62
N VAL A 96 0.92 14.62 23.38
CA VAL A 96 -0.29 15.43 23.56
C VAL A 96 -1.01 15.50 22.22
N VAL A 97 -2.18 14.88 22.14
CA VAL A 97 -2.99 14.77 20.92
C VAL A 97 -4.14 15.79 20.99
N PRO A 98 -4.35 16.63 19.96
CA PRO A 98 -5.53 17.50 19.89
C PRO A 98 -6.82 16.68 19.90
N LEU A 99 -7.87 17.21 20.52
CA LEU A 99 -9.23 16.65 20.43
C LEU A 99 -9.99 17.10 19.17
N GLU A 100 -9.35 17.91 18.33
CA GLU A 100 -9.90 18.33 17.04
C GLU A 100 -9.93 17.13 16.07
N ASP A 101 -10.87 17.16 15.12
CA ASP A 101 -10.98 16.15 14.07
C ASP A 101 -9.62 15.95 13.37
N PRO A 102 -9.09 14.74 13.26
CA PRO A 102 -7.73 14.52 12.75
C PRO A 102 -7.50 15.11 11.36
N ILE A 103 -8.52 15.09 10.48
CA ILE A 103 -8.43 15.72 9.15
C ILE A 103 -8.14 17.23 9.22
N ILE A 104 -8.58 17.93 10.28
CA ILE A 104 -8.29 19.35 10.51
C ILE A 104 -6.82 19.52 10.86
N THR A 105 -6.27 18.64 11.69
CA THR A 105 -4.86 18.69 12.08
C THR A 105 -3.93 18.33 10.91
N GLU A 106 -4.32 17.36 10.10
CA GLU A 106 -3.65 16.97 8.86
C GLU A 106 -3.64 18.13 7.85
N THR A 107 -4.81 18.73 7.59
CA THR A 107 -4.92 19.88 6.67
C THR A 107 -4.03 21.04 7.12
N THR A 108 -3.99 21.32 8.43
CA THR A 108 -3.15 22.38 8.99
C THR A 108 -1.66 22.10 8.75
N SER A 109 -1.21 20.88 9.00
CA SER A 109 0.20 20.49 8.88
C SER A 109 0.62 20.47 7.41
N THR A 110 -0.23 19.92 6.53
CA THR A 110 0.02 19.86 5.08
C THR A 110 0.11 21.24 4.47
N LEU A 111 -0.78 22.18 4.83
CA LEU A 111 -0.71 23.56 4.35
C LEU A 111 0.57 24.28 4.79
N GLN A 112 1.12 23.97 5.97
CA GLN A 112 2.40 24.52 6.42
C GLN A 112 3.57 24.01 5.59
N GLU A 113 3.59 22.71 5.30
CA GLU A 113 4.60 22.09 4.42
C GLU A 113 4.51 22.62 2.99
N TRP A 114 3.31 22.60 2.41
CA TRP A 114 3.06 23.15 1.08
C TRP A 114 3.38 24.64 1.00
N GLY A 115 3.20 25.41 2.07
CA GLY A 115 3.58 26.82 2.09
C GLY A 115 5.08 27.07 1.85
N VAL A 116 5.94 26.12 2.24
CA VAL A 116 7.38 26.17 1.94
C VAL A 116 7.62 25.80 0.47
N LEU A 117 7.03 24.70 0.01
CA LEU A 117 7.19 24.21 -1.36
C LEU A 117 6.62 25.17 -2.40
N TRP A 118 5.48 25.79 -2.11
CA TRP A 118 4.83 26.80 -2.93
C TRP A 118 5.77 27.98 -3.24
N LYS A 119 6.49 28.49 -2.22
CA LYS A 119 7.51 29.52 -2.43
C LYS A 119 8.65 29.03 -3.32
N GLN A 120 9.05 27.76 -3.19
CA GLN A 120 10.07 27.18 -4.06
C GLN A 120 9.60 27.04 -5.52
N LEU A 121 8.31 26.80 -5.77
CA LEU A 121 7.77 26.77 -7.14
C LEU A 121 7.97 28.10 -7.86
N TYR A 122 7.80 29.22 -7.15
CA TYR A 122 8.05 30.55 -7.68
C TYR A 122 9.53 30.73 -8.08
N VAL A 123 10.44 30.38 -7.16
CA VAL A 123 11.89 30.46 -7.39
C VAL A 123 12.35 29.56 -8.55
N LYS A 124 11.73 28.37 -8.68
CA LYS A 124 12.02 27.40 -9.75
C LYS A 124 11.26 27.69 -11.06
N HIS A 125 10.60 28.84 -11.17
CA HIS A 125 9.82 29.26 -12.35
C HIS A 125 8.72 28.27 -12.79
N LYS A 126 8.15 27.48 -11.87
CA LYS A 126 7.00 26.59 -12.12
C LYS A 126 5.67 27.34 -11.91
N VAL A 127 5.42 28.35 -12.74
CA VAL A 127 4.34 29.35 -12.54
C VAL A 127 2.93 28.74 -12.56
N ASP A 128 2.65 27.79 -13.46
CA ASP A 128 1.32 27.17 -13.55
C ASP A 128 0.96 26.41 -12.26
N LEU A 129 1.89 25.60 -11.78
CA LEU A 129 1.70 24.83 -10.54
C LEU A 129 1.65 25.76 -9.32
N PHE A 130 2.40 26.86 -9.32
CA PHE A 130 2.34 27.87 -8.27
C PHE A 130 0.92 28.47 -8.11
N HIS A 131 0.27 28.83 -9.22
CA HIS A 131 -1.09 29.38 -9.17
C HIS A 131 -2.14 28.33 -8.83
N LYS A 132 -2.06 27.13 -9.43
CA LYS A 132 -2.96 26.02 -9.12
C LYS A 132 -2.88 25.61 -7.65
N LEU A 133 -1.66 25.46 -7.11
CA LEU A 133 -1.46 25.11 -5.71
C LEU A 133 -1.99 26.20 -4.78
N ARG A 134 -1.77 27.49 -5.08
CA ARG A 134 -2.35 28.59 -4.30
C ARG A 134 -3.88 28.49 -4.23
N HIS A 135 -4.52 28.16 -5.34
CA HIS A 135 -5.98 27.98 -5.38
C HIS A 135 -6.41 26.83 -4.47
N VAL A 136 -5.80 25.65 -4.63
CA VAL A 136 -6.13 24.47 -3.80
C VAL A 136 -5.86 24.72 -2.31
N MET A 137 -4.77 25.42 -1.98
CA MET A 137 -4.47 25.82 -0.59
C MET A 137 -5.59 26.70 0.00
N ASN A 138 -6.10 27.68 -0.76
CA ASN A 138 -7.19 28.53 -0.31
C ASN A 138 -8.50 27.74 -0.13
N GLU A 139 -8.82 26.83 -1.06
CA GLU A 139 -9.98 25.95 -0.91
C GLU A 139 -9.87 25.07 0.35
N LEU A 140 -8.69 24.51 0.62
CA LEU A 140 -8.45 23.75 1.85
C LEU A 140 -8.62 24.60 3.12
N ILE A 141 -8.18 25.86 3.11
CA ILE A 141 -8.40 26.79 4.22
C ILE A 141 -9.90 27.03 4.45
N ASP A 142 -10.68 27.19 3.37
CA ASP A 142 -12.12 27.40 3.43
C ASP A 142 -12.87 26.17 3.92
N LEU A 143 -12.56 24.98 3.39
CA LEU A 143 -13.16 23.71 3.80
C LEU A 143 -12.85 23.41 5.28
N ARG A 144 -11.59 23.64 5.70
CA ARG A 144 -11.18 23.51 7.10
C ARG A 144 -11.96 24.47 8.00
N ARG A 145 -12.19 25.71 7.57
CA ARG A 145 -12.99 26.68 8.33
C ARG A 145 -14.44 26.19 8.51
N GLN A 146 -15.04 25.62 7.47
CA GLN A 146 -16.39 25.06 7.53
C GLN A 146 -16.50 23.90 8.53
N LEU A 147 -15.52 22.97 8.54
CA LEU A 147 -15.49 21.88 9.53
C LEU A 147 -15.39 22.40 10.97
N ILE A 148 -14.54 23.40 11.20
CA ILE A 148 -14.35 23.98 12.55
C ILE A 148 -15.61 24.69 13.05
N GLN A 149 -16.39 25.29 12.15
CA GLN A 149 -17.63 25.97 12.53
C GLN A 149 -18.67 25.01 13.14
N GLY A 150 -18.63 23.71 12.81
CA GLY A 150 -19.36 22.66 13.53
C GLY A 150 -20.89 22.63 13.39
N HIS A 151 -21.49 23.52 12.60
CA HIS A 151 -22.96 23.58 12.39
C HIS A 151 -23.39 22.79 11.15
N LEU A 152 -22.96 21.53 11.03
CA LEU A 152 -23.16 20.71 9.84
C LEU A 152 -23.81 19.38 10.17
N ALA A 153 -24.73 18.95 9.31
CA ALA A 153 -25.26 17.58 9.36
C ALA A 153 -24.16 16.56 9.04
N GLN A 154 -24.32 15.31 9.47
CA GLN A 154 -23.33 14.25 9.29
C GLN A 154 -22.93 14.05 7.82
N ASP A 155 -23.91 14.06 6.89
CA ASP A 155 -23.65 13.92 5.46
C ASP A 155 -22.84 15.10 4.89
N GLN A 156 -23.11 16.32 5.37
CA GLN A 156 -22.37 17.52 4.97
C GLN A 156 -20.93 17.47 5.49
N THR A 157 -20.73 17.07 6.74
CA THR A 157 -19.39 16.84 7.31
C THR A 157 -18.63 15.81 6.50
N ARG A 158 -19.27 14.67 6.16
CA ARG A 158 -18.66 13.63 5.34
C ARG A 158 -18.23 14.15 3.97
N GLU A 159 -19.07 14.97 3.34
CA GLU A 159 -18.77 15.53 2.02
C GLU A 159 -17.61 16.54 2.06
N ILE A 160 -17.56 17.39 3.10
CA ILE A 160 -16.42 18.30 3.28
C ILE A 160 -15.13 17.52 3.55
N LYS A 161 -15.15 16.47 4.38
CA LYS A 161 -13.99 15.60 4.60
C LYS A 161 -13.51 14.98 3.28
N ARG A 162 -14.42 14.46 2.46
CA ARG A 162 -14.12 13.93 1.12
C ARG A 162 -13.46 14.99 0.23
N HIS A 163 -13.98 16.20 0.22
CA HIS A 163 -13.41 17.31 -0.54
C HIS A 163 -12.01 17.73 -0.07
N ILE A 164 -11.75 17.64 1.23
CA ILE A 164 -10.41 17.89 1.79
C ILE A 164 -9.45 16.80 1.34
N THR A 165 -9.79 15.51 1.52
CA THR A 165 -8.88 14.40 1.19
C THR A 165 -8.50 14.39 -0.29
N VAL A 166 -9.45 14.63 -1.19
CA VAL A 166 -9.17 14.71 -2.64
C VAL A 166 -8.20 15.84 -2.96
N ARG A 167 -8.33 16.99 -2.31
CA ARG A 167 -7.43 18.14 -2.53
C ARG A 167 -6.04 17.91 -1.94
N LEU A 168 -5.95 17.31 -0.75
CA LEU A 168 -4.69 16.91 -0.14
C LEU A 168 -3.94 15.93 -1.04
N ASP A 169 -4.62 14.89 -1.53
CA ASP A 169 -4.00 13.87 -2.39
C ASP A 169 -3.55 14.49 -3.73
N TRP A 170 -4.38 15.34 -4.34
CA TRP A 170 -4.01 16.07 -5.55
C TRP A 170 -2.73 16.90 -5.37
N GLY A 171 -2.64 17.67 -4.28
CA GLY A 171 -1.49 18.54 -4.07
C GLY A 171 -0.22 17.75 -3.69
N ASN A 172 -0.35 16.68 -2.92
CA ASN A 172 0.78 15.80 -2.61
C ASN A 172 1.32 15.15 -3.90
N GLU A 173 0.45 14.62 -4.76
CA GLU A 173 0.83 14.05 -6.05
C GLU A 173 1.59 15.07 -6.92
N HIS A 174 1.05 16.28 -7.07
CA HIS A 174 1.65 17.31 -7.94
C HIS A 174 2.94 17.91 -7.37
N LEU A 175 3.14 17.83 -6.04
CA LEU A 175 4.37 18.22 -5.36
C LEU A 175 5.39 17.09 -5.27
N GLY A 176 5.03 15.86 -5.66
CA GLY A 176 5.88 14.68 -5.54
C GLY A 176 6.08 14.23 -4.10
N LEU A 177 5.09 14.48 -3.24
CA LEU A 177 5.03 14.01 -1.87
C LEU A 177 4.30 12.67 -1.77
N ASP A 178 4.52 11.97 -0.66
CA ASP A 178 3.85 10.71 -0.40
C ASP A 178 2.34 10.91 -0.17
N LEU A 179 1.54 10.01 -0.72
CA LEU A 179 0.11 9.95 -0.46
C LEU A 179 -0.16 9.26 0.87
N VAL A 180 -1.13 9.78 1.61
CA VAL A 180 -1.52 9.27 2.93
C VAL A 180 -2.70 8.31 2.77
N PRO A 181 -2.54 6.99 3.02
CA PRO A 181 -3.65 6.06 2.95
C PRO A 181 -4.67 6.35 4.06
N ARG A 182 -5.95 6.44 3.70
CA ARG A 182 -7.03 6.77 4.64
C ARG A 182 -8.16 5.75 4.59
N LYS A 183 -8.77 5.49 5.75
CA LYS A 183 -10.02 4.74 5.90
C LYS A 183 -11.01 5.64 6.61
N GLU A 184 -12.19 5.85 6.02
CA GLU A 184 -13.18 6.80 6.53
C GLU A 184 -12.62 8.21 6.83
N PHE A 185 -11.75 8.71 5.94
CA PHE A 185 -11.06 10.01 6.04
C PHE A 185 -9.99 10.12 7.15
N GLU A 186 -9.75 9.05 7.90
CA GLU A 186 -8.72 8.99 8.93
C GLU A 186 -7.46 8.29 8.40
N MET A 187 -6.28 8.77 8.80
CA MET A 187 -5.02 8.11 8.47
C MET A 187 -5.01 6.70 9.07
N VAL A 188 -4.66 5.70 8.27
CA VAL A 188 -4.61 4.31 8.75
C VAL A 188 -3.44 4.08 9.70
N ASP A 189 -3.69 3.32 10.76
CA ASP A 189 -2.65 2.87 11.67
C ASP A 189 -1.87 1.69 11.04
N GLN A 190 -0.55 1.84 10.95
CA GLN A 190 0.34 0.84 10.38
C GLN A 190 0.30 -0.49 11.13
N ASP A 191 0.00 -0.47 12.44
CA ASP A 191 -0.02 -1.67 13.27
C ASP A 191 -1.35 -2.43 13.19
N GLN A 192 -2.40 -1.80 12.63
CA GLN A 192 -3.77 -2.36 12.58
C GLN A 192 -4.19 -2.79 11.17
N ILE A 193 -3.43 -2.43 10.13
CA ILE A 193 -3.77 -2.71 8.74
C ILE A 193 -2.88 -3.80 8.13
N SER A 194 -3.48 -4.72 7.37
CA SER A 194 -2.70 -5.70 6.62
C SER A 194 -1.96 -5.03 5.46
N ILE A 195 -0.78 -5.55 5.09
CA ILE A 195 0.02 -5.03 3.96
C ILE A 195 -0.81 -5.03 2.66
N SER A 196 -1.61 -6.07 2.44
CA SER A 196 -2.48 -6.18 1.26
C SER A 196 -3.59 -5.14 1.26
N GLU A 197 -4.24 -4.88 2.41
CA GLU A 197 -5.27 -3.83 2.52
C GLU A 197 -4.66 -2.43 2.38
N LEU A 198 -3.49 -2.19 2.96
CA LEU A 198 -2.74 -0.94 2.80
C LEU A 198 -2.40 -0.67 1.34
N HIS A 199 -1.93 -1.69 0.61
CA HIS A 199 -1.65 -1.58 -0.82
C HIS A 199 -2.92 -1.23 -1.61
N LYS A 200 -4.04 -1.91 -1.34
CA LYS A 200 -5.33 -1.61 -1.99
C LYS A 200 -5.77 -0.16 -1.74
N LEU A 201 -5.64 0.34 -0.51
CA LEU A 201 -5.94 1.74 -0.17
C LEU A 201 -5.00 2.74 -0.86
N HIS A 202 -3.72 2.42 -0.97
CA HIS A 202 -2.76 3.28 -1.67
C HIS A 202 -3.09 3.37 -3.17
N ILE A 203 -3.42 2.25 -3.80
CA ILE A 203 -3.82 2.21 -5.21
C ILE A 203 -5.13 2.98 -5.41
N SER A 204 -6.13 2.80 -4.55
CA SER A 204 -7.42 3.50 -4.70
C SER A 204 -7.30 5.02 -4.51
N SER A 205 -6.49 5.49 -3.55
CA SER A 205 -6.23 6.93 -3.33
C SER A 205 -5.60 7.59 -4.57
N ARG A 206 -4.64 6.93 -5.24
CA ARG A 206 -4.07 7.41 -6.52
C ARG A 206 -5.11 7.57 -7.63
N HIS A 207 -6.11 6.69 -7.68
CA HIS A 207 -7.11 6.71 -8.77
C HIS A 207 -8.25 7.71 -8.51
N CYS A 208 -8.46 8.17 -7.27
CA CYS A 208 -9.46 9.20 -6.96
C CYS A 208 -9.06 10.58 -7.50
N GLY A 209 -7.76 10.87 -7.60
CA GLY A 209 -7.22 12.15 -8.11
C GLY A 209 -7.43 12.40 -9.62
N GLN A 210 -7.77 11.37 -10.40
CA GLN A 210 -7.88 11.49 -11.86
C GLN A 210 -9.26 11.95 -12.38
N GLN A 211 -10.30 11.99 -11.55
CA GLN A 211 -11.66 12.31 -12.01
C GLN A 211 -11.98 13.82 -12.12
N SER A 212 -11.06 14.74 -11.79
CA SER A 212 -11.42 16.15 -11.59
C SER A 212 -10.70 17.20 -12.45
N THR A 213 -9.99 16.83 -13.53
CA THR A 213 -9.27 17.83 -14.36
C THR A 213 -9.49 17.80 -15.87
N THR A 214 -10.52 17.10 -16.38
CA THR A 214 -10.87 17.18 -17.81
C THR A 214 -12.32 17.63 -18.02
N GLN A 215 -12.62 18.87 -17.63
CA GLN A 215 -13.67 19.66 -18.27
C GLN A 215 -13.00 20.84 -18.97
N GLY A 216 -12.70 20.65 -20.26
CA GLY A 216 -12.05 21.68 -21.06
C GLY A 216 -11.17 21.11 -22.17
N ASP A 217 -11.69 20.20 -23.00
CA ASP A 217 -11.72 20.47 -24.44
C ASP A 217 -12.67 19.52 -25.16
N SER A 218 -13.55 20.09 -25.97
CA SER A 218 -14.54 19.37 -26.76
C SER A 218 -13.92 19.04 -28.10
N THR A 219 -13.55 17.77 -28.34
CA THR A 219 -13.72 17.05 -29.63
C THR A 219 -12.94 15.74 -29.65
N ARG A 220 -13.63 14.65 -29.30
CA ARG A 220 -13.66 13.34 -30.01
C ARG A 220 -14.22 12.27 -29.08
N GLN A 221 -15.53 12.12 -29.12
CA GLN A 221 -16.18 10.89 -28.69
C GLN A 221 -15.70 9.74 -29.60
N ARG A 222 -15.10 8.71 -29.00
CA ARG A 222 -15.27 7.33 -29.44
C ARG A 222 -15.50 6.46 -28.21
N HIS A 223 -16.75 6.01 -28.09
CA HIS A 223 -17.26 4.86 -27.36
C HIS A 223 -16.50 4.36 -26.11
N GLY A 224 -17.11 4.64 -24.94
CA GLY A 224 -17.49 3.63 -23.96
C GLY A 224 -16.39 2.86 -23.24
N ASP A 225 -16.08 3.27 -22.01
CA ASP A 225 -16.28 2.40 -20.85
C ASP A 225 -16.37 3.27 -19.59
N GLY A 226 -17.47 3.17 -18.84
CA GLY A 226 -17.52 3.72 -17.50
C GLY A 226 -16.47 2.99 -16.67
N CYS A 227 -15.63 3.74 -15.94
CA CYS A 227 -14.48 3.24 -15.21
C CYS A 227 -14.90 2.20 -14.14
N ARG A 228 -15.07 0.95 -14.56
CA ARG A 228 -15.26 -0.20 -13.68
C ARG A 228 -13.92 -0.47 -12.99
N VAL A 229 -13.98 -0.76 -11.69
CA VAL A 229 -12.86 -1.31 -10.91
C VAL A 229 -12.19 -2.41 -11.75
N PRO A 230 -10.85 -2.50 -11.83
CA PRO A 230 -10.20 -3.57 -12.58
C PRO A 230 -10.75 -4.90 -12.11
N VAL A 231 -11.48 -5.61 -12.98
CA VAL A 231 -11.97 -6.95 -12.64
C VAL A 231 -10.74 -7.84 -12.57
N SER A 232 -10.40 -8.27 -11.35
CA SER A 232 -9.37 -9.25 -11.07
C SER A 232 -9.99 -10.64 -11.18
N HIS A 233 -9.48 -11.42 -12.13
CA HIS A 233 -9.88 -12.79 -12.35
C HIS A 233 -9.02 -13.73 -11.52
N HIS A 234 -9.59 -14.86 -11.12
CA HIS A 234 -8.91 -15.88 -10.35
C HIS A 234 -8.88 -17.19 -11.13
N LEU A 235 -7.70 -17.81 -11.18
CA LEU A 235 -7.50 -19.12 -11.79
C LEU A 235 -7.08 -20.10 -10.71
N PHE A 236 -7.91 -21.09 -10.48
CA PHE A 236 -7.65 -22.18 -9.56
C PHE A 236 -7.37 -23.46 -10.37
N ILE A 237 -6.32 -24.17 -10.00
CA ILE A 237 -5.92 -25.43 -10.63
C ILE A 237 -5.86 -26.48 -9.53
N ASN A 238 -6.53 -27.62 -9.70
CA ASN A 238 -6.45 -28.74 -8.76
C ASN A 238 -5.88 -29.97 -9.45
N LEU A 239 -4.78 -30.53 -8.94
CA LEU A 239 -4.21 -31.77 -9.48
C LEU A 239 -4.99 -32.97 -8.92
N LYS A 240 -5.87 -33.56 -9.74
CA LYS A 240 -6.64 -34.77 -9.38
C LYS A 240 -5.79 -36.03 -9.39
N SER A 241 -5.02 -36.23 -10.44
CA SER A 241 -4.17 -37.41 -10.55
C SER A 241 -2.93 -37.15 -11.39
N PHE A 242 -1.83 -37.74 -10.96
CA PHE A 242 -0.59 -37.75 -11.71
C PHE A 242 -0.25 -39.20 -12.02
N THR A 243 -0.74 -39.72 -13.16
CA THR A 243 -0.48 -41.11 -13.53
C THR A 243 0.85 -41.20 -14.25
N TYR A 244 1.77 -41.91 -13.62
CA TYR A 244 3.14 -41.99 -14.08
C TYR A 244 3.69 -43.41 -13.89
N ASN A 245 3.98 -44.13 -15.00
CA ASN A 245 4.40 -45.53 -14.93
C ASN A 245 5.93 -45.77 -14.89
N SER A 246 6.78 -44.75 -15.03
CA SER A 246 8.25 -44.92 -15.18
C SER A 246 9.15 -44.27 -14.10
N ILE A 247 8.58 -43.56 -13.11
CA ILE A 247 9.27 -42.75 -12.08
C ILE A 247 8.82 -43.42 -10.81
N SER A 248 9.69 -44.27 -10.30
CA SER A 248 9.54 -44.87 -8.98
C SER A 248 10.17 -43.94 -7.92
N GLU A 249 9.98 -42.63 -8.06
CA GLU A 249 10.64 -41.56 -7.29
C GLU A 249 9.60 -40.51 -6.89
N ASP A 250 9.84 -39.81 -5.78
CA ASP A 250 9.01 -38.67 -5.39
C ASP A 250 9.15 -37.54 -6.42
N ALA A 251 8.12 -36.71 -6.59
CA ALA A 251 8.13 -35.63 -7.58
C ALA A 251 7.52 -34.35 -7.02
N ASP A 252 8.06 -33.21 -7.45
CA ASP A 252 7.48 -31.89 -7.23
C ASP A 252 6.99 -31.35 -8.57
N VAL A 253 5.73 -30.90 -8.61
CA VAL A 253 5.13 -30.25 -9.78
C VAL A 253 5.00 -28.76 -9.50
N PHE A 254 5.60 -27.94 -10.37
CA PHE A 254 5.56 -26.49 -10.29
C PHE A 254 4.62 -25.92 -11.34
N PHE A 255 3.55 -25.26 -10.91
CA PHE A 255 2.64 -24.53 -11.79
C PHE A 255 3.02 -23.06 -11.88
N SER A 256 2.95 -22.51 -13.09
CA SER A 256 3.12 -21.08 -13.33
C SER A 256 2.39 -20.64 -14.60
N LEU A 257 2.17 -19.33 -14.72
CA LEU A 257 1.63 -18.69 -15.91
C LEU A 257 2.77 -18.10 -16.74
N TYR A 258 2.73 -18.40 -18.04
CA TYR A 258 3.74 -18.00 -18.99
C TYR A 258 3.11 -17.18 -20.12
N ASP A 259 3.67 -16.01 -20.38
CA ASP A 259 3.29 -15.13 -21.48
C ASP A 259 4.27 -15.32 -22.64
N THR A 260 3.76 -15.81 -23.76
CA THR A 260 4.57 -16.07 -24.97
C THR A 260 4.95 -14.82 -25.74
N ARG A 261 4.23 -13.70 -25.55
CA ARG A 261 4.52 -12.42 -26.23
C ARG A 261 5.77 -11.78 -25.65
N GLU A 262 5.90 -11.83 -24.33
CA GLU A 262 7.06 -11.32 -23.59
C GLU A 262 8.13 -12.41 -23.36
N ALA A 263 7.86 -13.65 -23.78
CA ALA A 263 8.68 -14.82 -23.54
C ALA A 263 9.09 -14.98 -22.06
N LYS A 264 8.14 -14.76 -21.14
CA LYS A 264 8.43 -14.64 -19.71
C LYS A 264 7.35 -15.26 -18.85
N GLN A 265 7.78 -15.81 -17.72
CA GLN A 265 6.89 -16.19 -16.63
C GLN A 265 6.35 -14.95 -15.91
N ILE A 266 5.02 -14.85 -15.80
CA ILE A 266 4.34 -13.68 -15.21
C ILE A 266 3.79 -13.92 -13.79
N SER A 267 3.68 -15.18 -13.36
CA SER A 267 3.27 -15.54 -12.00
C SER A 267 4.43 -16.05 -11.16
N GLU A 268 4.22 -16.21 -9.85
CA GLU A 268 5.06 -17.07 -9.02
C GLU A 268 4.88 -18.56 -9.38
N LYS A 269 5.77 -19.43 -8.86
CA LYS A 269 5.68 -20.88 -9.04
C LYS A 269 5.00 -21.53 -7.84
N PHE A 270 3.83 -22.11 -8.06
CA PHE A 270 3.15 -22.89 -7.02
C PHE A 270 3.64 -24.34 -7.05
N MET A 271 4.02 -24.91 -5.90
CA MET A 271 4.59 -26.25 -5.81
C MET A 271 3.63 -27.26 -5.18
N VAL A 272 3.34 -28.33 -5.92
CA VAL A 272 2.62 -29.52 -5.44
C VAL A 272 3.61 -30.67 -5.23
N LYS A 273 3.58 -31.29 -4.04
CA LYS A 273 4.49 -32.39 -3.66
C LYS A 273 3.82 -33.74 -3.77
N LEU A 274 4.39 -34.61 -4.60
CA LEU A 274 3.91 -35.95 -4.90
C LEU A 274 4.86 -37.02 -4.34
N ASN A 275 4.26 -38.14 -3.93
CA ASN A 275 4.98 -39.36 -3.62
C ASN A 275 5.24 -40.18 -4.90
N LYS A 276 6.06 -41.22 -4.78
CA LYS A 276 6.35 -42.21 -5.84
C LYS A 276 5.15 -42.87 -6.53
N ASN A 277 3.95 -42.81 -5.95
CA ASN A 277 2.72 -43.35 -6.54
C ASN A 277 1.90 -42.27 -7.25
N GLY A 278 2.41 -41.04 -7.38
CA GLY A 278 1.71 -39.91 -7.99
C GLY A 278 0.62 -39.28 -7.10
N GLY A 279 0.51 -39.73 -5.85
CA GLY A 279 -0.42 -39.16 -4.86
C GLY A 279 0.25 -38.08 -3.98
N PRO A 280 -0.50 -37.43 -3.08
CA PRO A 280 0.04 -36.41 -2.19
C PRO A 280 1.13 -37.00 -1.28
N LYS A 281 2.23 -36.27 -1.11
CA LYS A 281 3.33 -36.69 -0.21
C LYS A 281 2.89 -36.79 1.25
N ASN A 282 1.97 -35.93 1.68
CA ASN A 282 1.34 -35.97 2.99
C ASN A 282 -0.16 -36.26 2.83
N PRO A 283 -0.64 -37.46 3.17
CA PRO A 283 -2.05 -37.85 2.98
C PRO A 283 -3.02 -37.02 3.84
N GLU A 284 -2.56 -36.40 4.93
CA GLU A 284 -3.37 -35.49 5.76
C GLU A 284 -3.54 -34.08 5.16
N LYS A 285 -2.89 -33.78 4.02
CA LYS A 285 -2.87 -32.45 3.39
C LYS A 285 -3.27 -32.52 1.91
N VAL A 286 -4.34 -33.24 1.60
CA VAL A 286 -4.85 -33.40 0.23
C VAL A 286 -5.23 -32.05 -0.40
N ASP A 287 -5.71 -31.10 0.41
CA ASP A 287 -6.07 -29.73 -0.02
C ASP A 287 -4.89 -28.92 -0.58
N ARG A 288 -3.65 -29.46 -0.55
CA ARG A 288 -2.44 -28.80 -1.09
C ARG A 288 -2.06 -29.27 -2.49
N LEU A 289 -2.92 -30.02 -3.18
CA LEU A 289 -2.72 -30.42 -4.57
C LEU A 289 -3.18 -29.34 -5.57
N CYS A 290 -3.46 -28.12 -5.12
CA CYS A 290 -4.02 -27.06 -5.95
C CYS A 290 -3.14 -25.79 -5.99
N ALA A 291 -3.18 -25.04 -7.10
CA ALA A 291 -2.57 -23.73 -7.26
C ALA A 291 -3.66 -22.66 -7.47
N LEU A 292 -3.54 -21.52 -6.81
CA LEU A 292 -4.43 -20.37 -6.99
C LEU A 292 -3.63 -19.19 -7.51
N PHE A 293 -4.00 -18.67 -8.68
CA PHE A 293 -3.46 -17.45 -9.26
C PHE A 293 -4.51 -16.34 -9.15
N THR A 294 -4.19 -15.30 -8.40
CA THR A 294 -5.05 -14.12 -8.22
C THR A 294 -4.61 -12.97 -9.13
N ASP A 295 -5.41 -11.90 -9.16
CA ASP A 295 -5.04 -10.62 -9.77
C ASP A 295 -4.78 -10.66 -11.29
N LEU A 296 -5.41 -11.60 -12.01
CA LEU A 296 -5.35 -11.64 -13.47
C LEU A 296 -6.27 -10.58 -14.07
N SER A 297 -5.75 -9.63 -14.85
CA SER A 297 -6.60 -8.62 -15.47
C SER A 297 -7.31 -9.17 -16.72
N SER A 298 -8.42 -8.54 -17.13
CA SER A 298 -9.07 -8.83 -18.41
C SER A 298 -8.15 -8.64 -19.62
N LYS A 299 -7.04 -7.88 -19.50
CA LYS A 299 -6.02 -7.77 -20.54
C LYS A 299 -5.12 -9.00 -20.56
N ASP A 300 -4.74 -9.52 -19.41
CA ASP A 300 -3.91 -10.72 -19.29
C ASP A 300 -4.63 -11.93 -19.88
N LEU A 301 -5.93 -12.10 -19.61
CA LEU A 301 -6.72 -13.20 -20.19
C LEU A 301 -6.83 -13.15 -21.72
N LYS A 302 -6.62 -11.98 -22.34
CA LYS A 302 -6.60 -11.80 -23.81
C LYS A 302 -5.20 -11.97 -24.41
N ARG A 303 -4.17 -12.18 -23.59
CA ARG A 303 -2.82 -12.51 -24.07
C ARG A 303 -2.71 -14.00 -24.38
N ASP A 304 -1.66 -14.35 -25.10
CA ASP A 304 -1.31 -15.75 -25.40
C ASP A 304 -0.66 -16.38 -24.15
N LEU A 305 -1.50 -16.59 -23.14
CA LEU A 305 -1.15 -17.15 -21.85
C LEU A 305 -1.22 -18.67 -21.83
N TYR A 306 -0.26 -19.25 -21.14
CA TYR A 306 -0.14 -20.70 -20.97
C TYR A 306 0.05 -21.06 -19.51
N ILE A 307 -0.64 -22.09 -19.06
CA ILE A 307 -0.35 -22.79 -17.81
C ILE A 307 0.83 -23.72 -18.10
N VAL A 308 1.91 -23.57 -17.34
CA VAL A 308 3.12 -24.38 -17.46
C VAL A 308 3.30 -25.19 -16.18
N ALA A 309 3.45 -26.50 -16.32
CA ALA A 309 3.72 -27.44 -15.24
C ALA A 309 5.12 -28.05 -15.41
N HIS A 310 6.10 -27.62 -14.61
CA HIS A 310 7.43 -28.23 -14.56
C HIS A 310 7.46 -29.36 -13.54
N VAL A 311 7.89 -30.54 -13.96
CA VAL A 311 8.02 -31.72 -13.11
C VAL A 311 9.48 -31.92 -12.76
N ILE A 312 9.78 -31.94 -11.46
CA ILE A 312 11.11 -32.20 -10.91
C ILE A 312 11.04 -33.47 -10.07
N ARG A 313 11.81 -34.49 -10.44
CA ARG A 313 11.89 -35.74 -9.69
C ARG A 313 12.97 -35.68 -8.62
N THR A 314 12.74 -36.31 -7.49
CA THR A 314 13.67 -36.40 -6.37
C THR A 314 14.07 -37.84 -6.15
N GLY A 315 15.34 -38.16 -6.41
CA GLY A 315 15.84 -39.52 -6.29
C GLY A 315 17.35 -39.63 -6.46
N ARG A 316 17.87 -40.84 -6.69
CA ARG A 316 19.32 -41.07 -6.71
C ARG A 316 19.93 -40.53 -7.99
N MET A 317 21.06 -39.82 -7.90
CA MET A 317 21.80 -39.41 -9.09
C MET A 317 22.19 -40.65 -9.91
N LEU A 318 22.01 -40.56 -11.23
CA LEU A 318 22.48 -41.58 -12.16
C LEU A 318 23.78 -41.02 -12.73
N LEU A 319 24.94 -41.55 -12.28
CA LEU A 319 26.24 -41.13 -12.82
C LEU A 319 26.47 -41.68 -14.25
N ASN A 320 25.65 -42.64 -14.67
CA ASN A 320 25.40 -43.17 -16.01
C ASN A 320 24.14 -44.06 -15.89
N ASP A 321 23.42 -44.34 -16.98
CA ASP A 321 22.17 -45.13 -16.95
C ASP A 321 22.29 -46.49 -16.20
N SER A 322 23.51 -47.00 -16.04
CA SER A 322 23.79 -48.28 -15.37
C SER A 322 24.26 -48.17 -13.90
N LYS A 323 24.62 -46.99 -13.37
CA LYS A 323 25.15 -46.84 -12.00
C LYS A 323 24.35 -45.83 -11.18
N LYS A 324 23.55 -46.36 -10.23
CA LYS A 324 22.80 -45.57 -9.25
C LYS A 324 23.75 -45.08 -8.16
N GLY A 325 23.68 -43.78 -7.86
CA GLY A 325 24.43 -43.16 -6.76
C GLY A 325 24.01 -43.67 -5.37
N PRO A 326 24.67 -43.19 -4.30
CA PRO A 326 24.46 -43.66 -2.93
C PRO A 326 22.97 -43.60 -2.50
N PRO A 327 22.48 -44.61 -1.77
CA PRO A 327 21.05 -44.74 -1.45
C PRO A 327 20.50 -43.67 -0.52
N HIS A 328 21.37 -43.06 0.29
CA HIS A 328 21.02 -42.06 1.30
C HIS A 328 21.03 -40.62 0.74
N VAL A 329 21.49 -40.42 -0.50
CA VAL A 329 21.57 -39.09 -1.13
C VAL A 329 20.51 -38.98 -2.22
N GLN A 330 19.65 -37.98 -2.09
CA GLN A 330 18.60 -37.66 -3.05
C GLN A 330 18.88 -36.31 -3.72
N TYR A 331 18.72 -36.27 -5.03
CA TYR A 331 18.92 -35.08 -5.86
C TYR A 331 17.62 -34.74 -6.58
N ARG A 332 17.36 -33.43 -6.66
CA ARG A 332 16.27 -32.87 -7.45
C ARG A 332 16.76 -32.75 -8.89
N ARG A 333 16.05 -33.37 -9.83
CA ARG A 333 16.43 -33.41 -11.25
C ARG A 333 15.25 -33.02 -12.12
N PRO A 334 15.47 -32.21 -13.17
CA PRO A 334 14.49 -32.02 -14.20
C PRO A 334 13.96 -33.34 -14.73
N TYR A 335 12.66 -33.44 -14.92
CA TYR A 335 12.06 -34.61 -15.54
C TYR A 335 11.33 -34.24 -16.83
N GLY A 336 10.40 -33.30 -16.75
CA GLY A 336 9.61 -32.92 -17.91
C GLY A 336 8.78 -31.68 -17.69
N CYS A 337 8.15 -31.22 -18.74
CA CYS A 337 7.28 -30.05 -18.74
C CYS A 337 5.99 -30.37 -19.46
N ALA A 338 4.88 -29.86 -18.95
CA ALA A 338 3.61 -29.86 -19.63
C ALA A 338 3.10 -28.43 -19.78
N VAL A 339 2.36 -28.17 -20.85
CA VAL A 339 1.84 -26.85 -21.17
C VAL A 339 0.39 -26.97 -21.62
N LEU A 340 -0.47 -26.06 -21.14
CA LEU A 340 -1.87 -25.93 -21.54
C LEU A 340 -2.15 -24.47 -21.92
N ALA A 341 -2.76 -24.24 -23.09
CA ALA A 341 -3.13 -22.91 -23.52
C ALA A 341 -4.38 -22.42 -22.78
N MET A 342 -4.37 -21.18 -22.28
CA MET A 342 -5.55 -20.61 -21.63
C MET A 342 -6.72 -20.42 -22.61
N SER A 343 -6.44 -20.24 -23.90
CA SER A 343 -7.47 -20.22 -24.94
C SER A 343 -8.31 -21.50 -24.96
N ASP A 344 -7.67 -22.66 -24.76
CA ASP A 344 -8.34 -23.96 -24.77
C ASP A 344 -9.20 -24.14 -23.52
N VAL A 345 -8.75 -23.58 -22.39
CA VAL A 345 -9.51 -23.53 -21.14
C VAL A 345 -10.78 -22.69 -21.32
N PHE A 346 -10.66 -21.47 -21.83
CA PHE A 346 -11.81 -20.58 -22.04
C PHE A 346 -12.78 -21.07 -23.10
N HIS A 347 -12.30 -21.76 -24.14
CA HIS A 347 -13.19 -22.36 -25.13
C HIS A 347 -14.02 -23.51 -24.54
N THR A 348 -13.47 -24.21 -23.55
CA THR A 348 -14.08 -25.39 -22.94
C THR A 348 -14.99 -25.03 -21.77
N ILE A 349 -14.67 -23.98 -21.00
CA ILE A 349 -15.47 -23.50 -19.86
C ILE A 349 -16.48 -22.47 -20.37
N THR A 350 -17.71 -22.91 -20.65
CA THR A 350 -18.80 -22.04 -21.14
C THR A 350 -19.59 -21.35 -20.02
N ASP A 351 -19.53 -21.89 -18.79
CA ASP A 351 -20.12 -21.31 -17.58
C ASP A 351 -19.04 -21.16 -16.50
N LEU A 352 -19.00 -20.01 -15.83
CA LEU A 352 -17.97 -19.60 -14.86
C LEU A 352 -17.98 -20.42 -13.57
N LYS A 353 -19.02 -21.24 -13.36
CA LYS A 353 -19.15 -22.14 -12.21
C LYS A 353 -18.84 -23.60 -12.55
N GLU A 354 -18.48 -23.91 -13.80
CA GLU A 354 -18.25 -25.27 -14.25
C GLU A 354 -16.78 -25.68 -14.01
N GLU A 355 -16.58 -26.78 -13.27
CA GLU A 355 -15.28 -27.43 -13.16
C GLU A 355 -15.04 -28.31 -14.39
N LYS A 356 -13.91 -28.11 -15.08
CA LYS A 356 -13.52 -28.92 -16.24
C LYS A 356 -12.21 -29.66 -15.97
N ASP A 357 -12.21 -30.93 -16.35
CA ASP A 357 -11.05 -31.80 -16.30
C ASP A 357 -10.19 -31.62 -17.56
N PHE A 358 -8.93 -31.24 -17.39
CA PHE A 358 -7.92 -31.16 -18.44
C PHE A 358 -6.84 -32.22 -18.26
N VAL A 359 -6.41 -32.80 -19.37
CA VAL A 359 -5.32 -33.79 -19.39
C VAL A 359 -4.09 -33.15 -20.03
N LEU A 360 -3.05 -32.92 -19.23
CA LEU A 360 -1.79 -32.37 -19.72
C LEU A 360 -0.79 -33.49 -20.02
N LYS A 361 -0.20 -33.43 -21.21
CA LYS A 361 0.87 -34.35 -21.64
C LYS A 361 2.21 -33.83 -21.14
N VAL A 362 2.93 -34.66 -20.38
CA VAL A 362 4.27 -34.31 -19.89
C VAL A 362 5.31 -34.73 -20.93
N TYR A 363 6.04 -33.75 -21.45
CA TYR A 363 7.15 -33.96 -22.37
C TYR A 363 8.45 -34.07 -21.59
N THR A 364 9.20 -35.16 -21.82
CA THR A 364 10.44 -35.42 -21.07
C THR A 364 11.59 -34.57 -21.59
N CYS A 365 12.41 -34.11 -20.66
CA CYS A 365 13.65 -33.42 -21.00
C CYS A 365 14.77 -34.46 -21.16
N ASN A 366 15.22 -34.68 -22.39
CA ASN A 366 16.34 -35.60 -22.67
C ASN A 366 17.70 -34.87 -22.67
N ASN A 367 17.70 -33.53 -22.65
CA ASN A 367 18.90 -32.68 -22.64
C ASN A 367 18.76 -31.59 -21.59
N GLU A 368 19.46 -31.71 -20.45
CA GLU A 368 19.36 -30.75 -19.34
C GLU A 368 19.75 -29.32 -19.74
N ASN A 369 20.61 -29.14 -20.75
CA ASN A 369 21.02 -27.82 -21.24
C ASN A 369 19.85 -27.02 -21.83
N GLU A 370 18.80 -27.69 -22.31
CA GLU A 370 17.61 -27.06 -22.91
C GLU A 370 16.46 -26.91 -21.90
N TRP A 371 16.63 -27.32 -20.64
CA TRP A 371 15.58 -27.29 -19.63
C TRP A 371 14.96 -25.90 -19.44
N HIS A 372 15.77 -24.84 -19.55
CA HIS A 372 15.30 -23.48 -19.39
C HIS A 372 14.34 -23.01 -20.50
N GLN A 373 14.39 -23.62 -21.69
CA GLN A 373 13.56 -23.30 -22.87
C GLN A 373 12.49 -24.37 -23.16
N ILE A 374 12.38 -25.44 -22.35
CA ILE A 374 11.50 -26.57 -22.65
C ILE A 374 10.04 -26.16 -22.87
N GLN A 375 9.51 -25.24 -22.06
CA GLN A 375 8.14 -24.75 -22.21
C GLN A 375 7.94 -24.01 -23.55
N GLU A 376 8.93 -23.23 -23.99
CA GLU A 376 8.87 -22.52 -25.28
C GLU A 376 8.92 -23.49 -26.45
N ASN A 377 9.76 -24.52 -26.35
CA ASN A 377 9.88 -25.54 -27.38
C ASN A 377 8.59 -26.34 -27.55
N ILE A 378 7.92 -26.67 -26.43
CA ILE A 378 6.60 -27.33 -26.45
C ILE A 378 5.55 -26.41 -27.08
N ILE A 379 5.50 -25.13 -26.67
CA ILE A 379 4.54 -24.14 -27.19
C ILE A 379 4.71 -23.92 -28.69
N ARG A 380 5.95 -23.70 -29.15
CA ARG A 380 6.27 -23.43 -30.57
C ARG A 380 6.16 -24.68 -31.45
N LYS A 381 5.91 -25.86 -30.86
CA LYS A 381 6.00 -27.18 -31.53
C LYS A 381 7.33 -27.36 -32.26
N SER A 382 8.37 -26.69 -31.79
CA SER A 382 9.70 -26.73 -32.39
C SER A 382 10.41 -27.96 -31.86
N ASN A 383 10.66 -28.91 -32.77
CA ASN A 383 11.41 -30.16 -32.64
C ASN A 383 10.60 -31.44 -32.31
N THR A 384 10.68 -32.40 -33.21
CA THR A 384 10.30 -33.83 -33.10
C THR A 384 11.12 -34.62 -32.07
N LYS A 385 11.91 -33.95 -31.22
CA LYS A 385 12.83 -34.56 -30.24
C LYS A 385 12.23 -34.81 -28.85
N TYR A 386 11.03 -34.30 -28.59
CA TYR A 386 10.33 -34.52 -27.32
C TYR A 386 9.34 -35.67 -27.50
N SER A 387 9.75 -36.89 -27.15
CA SER A 387 8.85 -38.03 -27.12
C SER A 387 7.91 -37.88 -25.92
N ALA A 388 6.61 -37.79 -26.17
CA ALA A 388 5.64 -38.12 -25.14
C ALA A 388 5.57 -39.65 -25.09
N PRO A 389 6.12 -40.33 -24.07
CA PRO A 389 5.83 -41.75 -23.90
C PRO A 389 4.30 -41.91 -23.80
N SER A 390 3.77 -42.91 -24.50
CA SER A 390 2.33 -43.12 -24.76
C SER A 390 1.42 -43.26 -23.54
N THR A 391 1.92 -43.09 -22.31
CA THR A 391 1.25 -43.46 -21.06
C THR A 391 1.44 -42.45 -19.91
N ASN A 392 2.07 -41.28 -20.14
CA ASN A 392 2.30 -40.29 -19.08
C ASN A 392 1.38 -39.07 -19.23
N TYR A 393 0.35 -38.99 -18.39
CA TYR A 393 -0.60 -37.87 -18.38
C TYR A 393 -0.93 -37.45 -16.95
N GLY A 394 -1.01 -36.14 -16.69
CA GLY A 394 -1.62 -35.63 -15.47
C GLY A 394 -3.05 -35.18 -15.75
N LYS A 395 -3.99 -35.47 -14.85
CA LYS A 395 -5.36 -34.96 -14.89
C LYS A 395 -5.50 -33.85 -13.86
N TYR A 396 -5.94 -32.68 -14.33
CA TYR A 396 -6.04 -31.46 -13.55
C TYR A 396 -7.43 -30.87 -13.73
N ASP A 397 -8.02 -30.33 -12.67
CA ASP A 397 -9.20 -29.48 -12.79
C ASP A 397 -8.74 -28.06 -12.90
N VAL A 398 -9.31 -27.33 -13.85
CA VAL A 398 -9.08 -25.89 -13.96
C VAL A 398 -10.41 -25.21 -13.74
N TYR A 399 -10.42 -24.31 -12.76
CA TYR A 399 -11.55 -23.49 -12.39
C TYR A 399 -11.17 -22.01 -12.59
N THR A 400 -12.04 -21.26 -13.26
CA THR A 400 -11.86 -19.83 -13.48
C THR A 400 -13.05 -19.09 -12.90
N ASP A 401 -12.85 -18.37 -11.80
CA ASP A 401 -13.85 -17.44 -11.29
C ASP A 401 -13.58 -16.07 -11.92
N LEU A 402 -14.47 -15.67 -12.84
CA LEU A 402 -14.41 -14.38 -13.54
C LEU A 402 -15.47 -13.39 -13.00
N GLY A 403 -16.03 -13.64 -11.82
CA GLY A 403 -17.04 -12.78 -11.18
C GLY A 403 -16.42 -11.64 -10.34
N PRO A 404 -17.07 -10.46 -10.28
CA PRO A 404 -16.66 -9.41 -9.36
C PRO A 404 -16.99 -9.85 -7.93
N HIS A 405 -15.97 -10.21 -7.15
CA HIS A 405 -16.12 -10.28 -5.69
C HIS A 405 -16.14 -8.85 -5.16
N VAL A 406 -17.33 -8.41 -4.73
CA VAL A 406 -17.60 -7.11 -4.11
C VAL A 406 -16.99 -7.04 -2.72
#